data_AF-A0A4R2NBK3-F1
#
_entry.id   AF-A0A4R2NBK3-F1
#
_cell.length_a   1.000
_cell.length_b   1.000
_cell.length_c   1.000
_cell.angle_alpha   90.00
_cell.angle_beta   90.00
_cell.angle_gamma   90.00
#
_symmetry.space_group_name_H-M   'P 1'
#
loop_
_entity.id
_entity.type
_entity.pdbx_description
1 polymer ?
#
loop_
_entity_poly.entity_id
_entity_poly.type
_entity_poly.pdbx_seq_one_letter_code
_entity_poly.pdbx_strand_id
1 'polypeptide(L)'
;MELKKFLYHNIYIDRPTYHLQNYLVFELMTNTQRFVYMKHPIYPAPDNEKHIVFVKSTKFLNMWRNMQFPQVPKLSFGNEADWRNDDKFQYAEKGFSYGHSNPVPLAEVSCEQYIEQEPVYVKQFLWFNKLIGYTQNTKTACSFINGITRTIWLLANGVQQFPVYTYSEEDAILLAKYAGIYSEGYYGLLELNKELEKLTNINLYEPQ
;
A
#
# COMPACT_ATOMS: atom_id res chain seq x y z
N MET A 1 11.09 -7.65 15.61
CA MET A 1 9.87 -8.31 16.16
C MET A 1 8.94 -8.64 15.01
N GLU A 2 7.84 -9.34 15.25
CA GLU A 2 6.93 -9.81 14.21
C GLU A 2 5.47 -9.62 14.68
N LEU A 3 4.61 -9.14 13.79
CA LEU A 3 3.18 -8.96 14.04
C LEU A 3 2.41 -10.19 13.57
N LYS A 4 1.39 -10.59 14.32
CA LYS A 4 0.56 -11.78 14.05
C LYS A 4 -0.08 -11.77 12.67
N LYS A 5 -0.55 -10.61 12.20
CA LYS A 5 -1.18 -10.48 10.88
C LYS A 5 -0.17 -10.18 9.77
N PHE A 6 1.07 -9.80 10.10
CA PHE A 6 2.15 -9.50 9.13
C PHE A 6 3.37 -10.40 9.36
N LEU A 7 3.17 -11.71 9.25
CA LEU A 7 4.25 -12.68 9.42
C LEU A 7 5.37 -12.48 8.39
N TYR A 8 6.59 -12.85 8.76
CA TYR A 8 7.83 -12.78 7.97
C TYR A 8 8.27 -11.37 7.58
N HIS A 9 7.74 -10.34 8.25
CA HIS A 9 8.16 -8.96 8.05
C HIS A 9 8.97 -8.47 9.24
N ASN A 10 10.19 -8.01 8.95
CA ASN A 10 11.05 -7.41 9.95
C ASN A 10 10.52 -6.04 10.34
N ILE A 11 10.17 -5.90 11.61
CA ILE A 11 9.77 -4.62 12.20
C ILE A 11 10.52 -4.33 13.49
N TYR A 12 10.64 -3.05 13.81
CA TYR A 12 11.19 -2.59 15.09
C TYR A 12 10.59 -1.25 15.51
N ILE A 13 10.69 -0.93 16.79
CA ILE A 13 10.32 0.38 17.32
C ILE A 13 11.56 1.28 17.31
N ASP A 14 11.48 2.38 16.59
CA ASP A 14 12.45 3.47 16.62
C ASP A 14 12.03 4.49 17.69
N ARG A 15 12.98 4.84 18.56
CA ARG A 15 12.81 5.74 19.72
C ARG A 15 13.83 6.87 19.64
N PRO A 16 13.61 7.83 18.74
CA PRO A 16 14.58 8.87 18.50
C PRO A 16 14.64 9.87 19.67
N THR A 17 15.86 10.17 20.15
CA THR A 17 16.11 11.04 21.32
C THR A 17 15.57 12.47 21.18
N TYR A 18 15.44 12.97 19.96
CA TYR A 18 15.06 14.37 19.69
C TYR A 18 13.66 14.54 19.09
N HIS A 19 12.86 13.46 19.00
CA HIS A 19 11.49 13.57 18.52
C HIS A 19 10.50 13.22 19.64
N LEU A 20 9.35 13.88 19.60
CA LEU A 20 8.26 13.66 20.56
C LEU A 20 7.47 12.37 20.28
N GLN A 21 7.95 11.52 19.37
CA GLN A 21 7.16 10.47 18.75
C GLN A 21 8.03 9.25 18.45
N ASN A 22 7.63 8.10 18.99
CA ASN A 22 8.18 6.80 18.60
C ASN A 22 7.55 6.33 17.29
N TYR A 23 8.29 5.53 16.52
CA TYR A 23 7.86 5.03 15.22
C TYR A 23 7.93 3.50 15.17
N LEU A 24 6.91 2.88 14.59
CA LEU A 24 7.01 1.53 14.07
C LEU A 24 7.68 1.61 12.70
N VAL A 25 8.80 0.91 12.54
CA VAL A 25 9.55 0.88 11.28
C VAL A 25 9.47 -0.51 10.66
N PHE A 26 9.20 -0.52 9.35
CA PHE A 26 9.14 -1.69 8.49
C PHE A 26 10.39 -1.74 7.62
N GLU A 27 11.09 -2.87 7.64
CA GLU A 27 12.22 -3.15 6.76
C GLU A 27 11.73 -3.92 5.52
N LEU A 28 12.05 -3.40 4.34
CA LEU A 28 11.64 -3.94 3.05
C LEU A 28 12.86 -4.25 2.20
N MET A 29 12.85 -5.39 1.52
CA MET A 29 13.95 -5.80 0.65
C MET A 29 13.64 -5.49 -0.82
N THR A 30 14.59 -4.85 -1.50
CA THR A 30 14.56 -4.59 -2.94
C THR A 30 15.03 -5.81 -3.74
N ASN A 31 14.82 -5.80 -5.06
CA ASN A 31 15.34 -6.84 -5.97
C ASN A 31 16.87 -6.90 -6.03
N THR A 32 17.56 -5.83 -5.62
CA THR A 32 19.04 -5.76 -5.52
C THR A 32 19.57 -6.19 -4.14
N GLN A 33 18.71 -6.78 -3.29
CA GLN A 33 19.04 -7.20 -1.92
C GLN A 33 19.47 -6.04 -0.99
N ARG A 34 19.09 -4.80 -1.33
CA ARG A 34 19.22 -3.64 -0.44
C ARG A 34 17.97 -3.51 0.41
N PHE A 35 18.15 -3.20 1.69
CA PHE A 35 17.06 -2.87 2.61
C PHE A 35 16.70 -1.39 2.51
N VAL A 36 15.39 -1.13 2.53
CA VAL A 36 14.81 0.21 2.66
C VAL A 36 13.78 0.21 3.77
N TYR A 37 13.50 1.39 4.31
CA TYR A 37 12.75 1.50 5.56
C TYR A 37 11.55 2.42 5.37
N MET A 38 10.41 1.98 5.89
CA MET A 38 9.19 2.78 5.96
C MET A 38 8.70 2.90 7.40
N LYS A 39 8.02 3.99 7.76
CA LYS A 39 7.57 4.22 9.15
C LYS A 39 6.11 4.60 9.31
N HIS A 40 5.59 4.23 10.48
CA HIS A 40 4.31 4.63 11.05
C HIS A 40 4.54 5.29 12.43
N PRO A 41 4.06 6.52 12.67
CA PRO A 41 4.12 7.15 14.00
C PRO A 41 3.14 6.49 14.99
N ILE A 42 3.58 6.21 16.22
CA ILE A 42 2.80 5.49 17.25
C ILE A 42 2.10 6.46 18.21
N TYR A 43 0.82 6.77 17.98
CA TYR A 43 0.09 7.71 18.84
C TYR A 43 -0.53 7.05 20.08
N PRO A 44 -0.59 7.74 21.24
CA PRO A 44 -1.35 7.27 22.42
C PRO A 44 -2.84 7.15 22.15
N ALA A 45 -3.38 8.09 21.37
CA ALA A 45 -4.75 8.10 20.89
C ALA A 45 -4.70 7.99 19.36
N PRO A 46 -4.56 6.77 18.80
CA PRO A 46 -4.52 6.60 17.37
C PRO A 46 -5.88 6.87 16.73
N ASP A 47 -5.85 7.22 15.45
CA ASP A 47 -7.05 7.35 14.63
C ASP A 47 -7.71 5.97 14.44
N ASN A 48 -9.00 5.88 14.78
CA ASN A 48 -9.77 4.64 14.72
C ASN A 48 -10.23 4.29 13.29
N GLU A 49 -10.25 5.26 12.37
CA GLU A 49 -10.63 5.04 10.98
C GLU A 49 -9.42 4.62 10.13
N LYS A 50 -8.22 4.87 10.64
CA LYS A 50 -6.98 4.56 9.94
C LYS A 50 -6.58 3.09 10.16
N HIS A 51 -6.23 2.43 9.07
CA HIS A 51 -5.79 1.04 9.07
C HIS A 51 -4.49 0.89 8.30
N ILE A 52 -3.68 -0.11 8.66
CA ILE A 52 -2.50 -0.52 7.90
C ILE A 52 -2.80 -1.86 7.23
N VAL A 53 -2.50 -1.94 5.94
CA VAL A 53 -2.57 -3.17 5.16
C VAL A 53 -1.20 -3.43 4.52
N PHE A 54 -0.68 -4.63 4.68
CA PHE A 54 0.50 -5.07 3.94
C PHE A 54 0.05 -5.68 2.61
N VAL A 55 0.46 -5.08 1.50
CA VAL A 55 -0.02 -5.45 0.15
C VAL A 55 1.06 -6.18 -0.64
N LYS A 56 0.64 -7.10 -1.51
CA LYS A 56 1.48 -7.67 -2.58
C LYS A 56 1.55 -6.67 -3.73
N SER A 57 2.75 -6.28 -4.13
CA SER A 57 2.99 -5.20 -5.10
C SER A 57 2.26 -5.40 -6.42
N THR A 58 2.28 -6.62 -6.96
CA THR A 58 1.62 -6.97 -8.22
C THR A 58 0.10 -6.88 -8.15
N LYS A 59 -0.50 -7.34 -7.04
CA LYS A 59 -1.95 -7.27 -6.83
C LYS A 59 -2.41 -5.83 -6.60
N PHE A 60 -1.65 -5.08 -5.82
CA PHE A 60 -1.90 -3.66 -5.60
C PHE A 60 -1.85 -2.87 -6.92
N LEU A 61 -0.81 -3.08 -7.73
CA LEU A 61 -0.70 -2.45 -9.05
C LEU A 61 -1.87 -2.80 -9.98
N ASN A 62 -2.36 -4.04 -9.93
CA ASN A 62 -3.55 -4.44 -10.69
C ASN A 62 -4.81 -3.71 -10.20
N MET A 63 -5.01 -3.56 -8.89
CA MET A 63 -6.12 -2.74 -8.38
C MET A 63 -5.97 -1.27 -8.81
N TRP A 64 -4.76 -0.72 -8.79
CA TRP A 64 -4.53 0.66 -9.24
C TRP A 64 -4.85 0.86 -10.73
N ARG A 65 -4.55 -0.14 -11.56
CA ARG A 65 -4.90 -0.15 -12.99
C ARG A 65 -6.40 -0.27 -13.25
N ASN A 66 -7.18 -0.82 -12.31
CA ASN A 66 -8.62 -0.96 -12.47
C ASN A 66 -9.40 0.33 -12.20
N MET A 67 -8.75 1.45 -11.86
CA MET A 67 -9.48 2.71 -11.65
C MET A 67 -10.21 3.14 -12.94
N GLN A 68 -11.53 3.32 -12.86
CA GLN A 68 -12.33 3.84 -13.99
C GLN A 68 -11.85 5.23 -14.42
N PHE A 69 -11.45 6.04 -13.45
CA PHE A 69 -10.94 7.40 -13.64
C PHE A 69 -9.57 7.54 -12.94
N PRO A 70 -8.48 7.09 -13.59
CA PRO A 70 -7.17 7.09 -12.95
C PRO A 70 -6.65 8.52 -12.77
N GLN A 71 -6.24 8.86 -11.54
CA GLN A 71 -5.67 10.17 -11.19
C GLN A 71 -4.40 10.50 -11.98
N VAL A 72 -3.57 9.48 -12.24
CA VAL A 72 -2.29 9.59 -12.96
C VAL A 72 -2.13 8.44 -13.98
N PRO A 73 -2.88 8.47 -15.10
CA PRO A 73 -2.95 7.35 -16.04
C PRO A 73 -1.59 6.89 -16.57
N LYS A 74 -0.66 7.84 -16.79
CA LYS A 74 0.71 7.55 -17.24
C LYS A 74 1.47 6.66 -16.26
N LEU A 75 1.21 6.78 -14.96
CA LEU A 75 1.89 6.00 -13.92
C LEU A 75 1.14 4.70 -13.61
N SER A 76 -0.19 4.73 -13.53
CA SER A 76 -0.99 3.53 -13.22
C SER A 76 -0.90 2.49 -14.34
N PHE A 77 -1.03 2.91 -15.60
CA PHE A 77 -0.88 2.04 -16.77
C PHE A 77 0.56 1.91 -17.26
N GLY A 78 1.47 2.74 -16.75
CA GLY A 78 2.87 2.74 -17.12
C GLY A 78 3.65 1.53 -16.62
N ASN A 79 4.94 1.55 -16.97
CA ASN A 79 5.93 0.57 -16.55
C ASN A 79 7.08 1.24 -15.76
N GLU A 80 8.11 0.45 -15.44
CA GLU A 80 9.28 0.94 -14.69
C GLU A 80 9.95 2.16 -15.33
N ALA A 81 10.06 2.23 -16.66
CA ALA A 81 10.66 3.38 -17.32
C ALA A 81 9.79 4.63 -17.15
N ASP A 82 8.46 4.50 -17.21
CA ASP A 82 7.54 5.61 -16.93
C ASP A 82 7.67 6.07 -15.48
N TRP A 83 7.79 5.14 -14.54
CA TRP A 83 7.97 5.44 -13.12
C TRP A 83 9.28 6.15 -12.84
N ARG A 84 10.40 5.68 -13.40
CA ARG A 84 11.72 6.30 -13.23
C ARG A 84 11.82 7.69 -13.86
N ASN A 85 10.98 7.97 -14.85
CA ASN A 85 10.86 9.28 -15.50
C ASN A 85 9.87 10.24 -14.80
N ASP A 86 9.23 9.82 -13.70
CA ASP A 86 8.42 10.73 -12.87
C ASP A 86 9.31 11.85 -12.30
N ASP A 87 8.85 13.09 -12.41
CA ASP A 87 9.63 14.28 -12.03
C ASP A 87 10.05 14.26 -10.54
N LYS A 88 9.25 13.60 -9.71
CA LYS A 88 9.48 13.44 -8.27
C LYS A 88 10.21 12.14 -7.91
N PHE A 89 10.48 11.22 -8.85
CA PHE A 89 11.13 9.94 -8.56
C PHE A 89 12.45 10.12 -7.81
N GLN A 90 13.27 11.08 -8.23
CA GLN A 90 14.53 11.43 -7.59
C GLN A 90 14.39 11.88 -6.12
N TYR A 91 13.25 12.46 -5.72
CA TYR A 91 12.99 12.81 -4.33
C TYR A 91 12.65 11.58 -3.50
N ALA A 92 11.95 10.60 -4.07
CA ALA A 92 11.75 9.31 -3.41
C ALA A 92 13.08 8.55 -3.28
N GLU A 93 13.92 8.53 -4.33
CA GLU A 93 15.27 7.97 -4.27
C GLU A 93 16.09 8.59 -3.14
N LYS A 94 16.12 9.93 -3.07
CA LYS A 94 16.79 10.65 -1.98
C LYS A 94 16.18 10.30 -0.62
N GLY A 95 14.86 10.23 -0.51
CA GLY A 95 14.16 9.87 0.72
C GLY A 95 14.54 8.48 1.23
N PHE A 96 14.50 7.46 0.35
CA PHE A 96 14.89 6.10 0.69
C PHE A 96 16.40 5.96 0.96
N SER A 97 17.24 6.81 0.36
CA SER A 97 18.69 6.79 0.58
C SER A 97 19.12 7.09 2.02
N TYR A 98 18.26 7.75 2.81
CA TYR A 98 18.53 7.99 4.24
C TYR A 98 18.47 6.70 5.08
N GLY A 99 17.84 5.66 4.55
CA GLY A 99 17.72 4.36 5.21
C GLY A 99 17.13 4.47 6.62
N HIS A 100 17.77 3.78 7.56
CA HIS A 100 17.35 3.74 8.96
C HIS A 100 17.31 5.12 9.64
N SER A 101 18.14 6.07 9.21
CA SER A 101 18.23 7.39 9.84
C SER A 101 16.99 8.26 9.60
N ASN A 102 16.25 8.01 8.51
CA ASN A 102 14.98 8.68 8.25
C ASN A 102 14.07 7.84 7.34
N PRO A 103 13.39 6.82 7.90
CA PRO A 103 12.50 5.96 7.12
C PRO A 103 11.36 6.74 6.47
N VAL A 104 10.92 6.30 5.30
CA VAL A 104 9.90 6.99 4.48
C VAL A 104 8.50 6.73 5.02
N PRO A 105 7.60 7.74 5.15
CA PRO A 105 6.23 7.49 5.62
C PRO A 105 5.42 6.65 4.63
N LEU A 106 4.47 5.86 5.13
CA LEU A 106 3.60 5.02 4.29
C LEU A 106 2.79 5.84 3.27
N ALA A 107 2.40 5.19 2.17
CA ALA A 107 1.44 5.76 1.23
C ALA A 107 0.01 5.63 1.78
N GLU A 108 -0.88 6.49 1.29
CA GLU A 108 -2.28 6.57 1.70
C GLU A 108 -3.15 6.30 0.49
N VAL A 109 -4.04 5.31 0.61
CA VAL A 109 -4.85 4.82 -0.50
C VAL A 109 -6.32 4.75 -0.10
N SER A 110 -7.18 4.85 -1.10
CA SER A 110 -8.60 4.54 -0.97
C SER A 110 -8.98 3.52 -2.03
N CYS A 111 -9.88 2.62 -1.69
CA CYS A 111 -10.27 1.52 -2.55
C CYS A 111 -11.79 1.47 -2.75
N GLU A 112 -12.19 0.98 -3.90
CA GLU A 112 -13.61 0.88 -4.26
C GLU A 112 -13.89 -0.44 -4.97
N GLN A 113 -15.14 -0.88 -4.85
CA GLN A 113 -15.68 -1.99 -5.61
C GLN A 113 -16.83 -1.48 -6.47
N TYR A 114 -16.80 -1.80 -7.76
CA TYR A 114 -17.82 -1.37 -8.71
C TYR A 114 -18.20 -2.50 -9.66
N ILE A 115 -19.35 -2.35 -10.33
CA ILE A 115 -19.80 -3.27 -11.36
C ILE A 115 -19.38 -2.72 -12.71
N GLU A 116 -18.53 -3.46 -13.42
CA GLU A 116 -18.18 -3.20 -14.80
C GLU A 116 -19.17 -3.90 -15.74
N GLN A 117 -19.63 -3.19 -16.76
CA GLN A 117 -20.50 -3.74 -17.79
C GLN A 117 -19.68 -3.95 -19.06
N GLU A 118 -19.46 -5.22 -19.42
CA GLU A 118 -18.74 -5.58 -20.64
C GLU A 118 -19.73 -5.94 -21.75
N PRO A 119 -19.66 -5.30 -22.94
CA PRO A 119 -20.58 -5.60 -24.04
C PRO A 119 -20.29 -6.98 -24.66
N VAL A 120 -21.33 -7.78 -24.81
CA VAL A 120 -21.26 -9.12 -25.43
C VAL A 120 -21.71 -9.04 -26.88
N TYR A 121 -20.86 -9.49 -27.79
CA TYR A 121 -21.13 -9.49 -29.23
C TYR A 121 -21.24 -10.90 -29.79
N VAL A 122 -22.15 -11.09 -30.77
CA VAL A 122 -22.21 -12.30 -31.61
C VAL A 122 -21.85 -11.94 -33.05
N LYS A 123 -21.04 -12.78 -33.68
CA LYS A 123 -20.65 -12.65 -35.09
C LYS A 123 -21.84 -13.07 -35.96
N GLN A 124 -22.42 -12.13 -36.70
CA GLN A 124 -23.52 -12.42 -37.63
C GLN A 124 -23.03 -12.67 -39.06
N PHE A 125 -21.95 -12.00 -39.46
CA PHE A 125 -21.28 -12.17 -40.76
C PHE A 125 -19.80 -11.79 -40.62
N LEU A 126 -18.94 -12.10 -41.61
CA LEU A 126 -17.47 -12.00 -41.53
C LEU A 126 -16.92 -10.70 -40.90
N TRP A 127 -17.64 -9.57 -41.01
CA TRP A 127 -17.21 -8.23 -40.58
C TRP A 127 -18.20 -7.54 -39.62
N PHE A 128 -19.34 -8.17 -39.31
CA PHE A 128 -20.40 -7.56 -38.52
C PHE A 128 -20.64 -8.32 -37.21
N ASN A 129 -20.37 -7.60 -36.12
CA ASN A 129 -20.66 -8.03 -34.77
C ASN A 129 -21.96 -7.36 -34.31
N LYS A 130 -22.92 -8.15 -33.84
CA LYS A 130 -24.15 -7.64 -33.23
C LYS A 130 -23.98 -7.63 -31.71
N LEU A 131 -24.19 -6.47 -31.08
CA LEU A 131 -24.31 -6.38 -29.62
C LEU A 131 -25.56 -7.15 -29.18
N ILE A 132 -25.40 -8.13 -28.30
CA ILE A 132 -26.49 -8.98 -27.81
C ILE A 132 -26.80 -8.79 -26.33
N GLY A 133 -25.98 -8.06 -25.60
CA GLY A 133 -26.19 -7.77 -24.18
C GLY A 133 -24.93 -7.27 -23.49
N TYR A 134 -24.97 -7.30 -22.17
CA TYR A 134 -23.85 -6.94 -21.29
C TYR A 134 -23.65 -8.02 -20.23
N THR A 135 -22.39 -8.35 -19.94
CA THR A 135 -22.01 -9.11 -18.74
C THR A 135 -21.63 -8.14 -17.63
N GLN A 136 -22.04 -8.45 -16.41
CA GLN A 136 -21.68 -7.67 -15.22
C GLN A 136 -20.54 -8.38 -14.49
N ASN A 137 -19.42 -7.69 -14.33
CA ASN A 137 -18.26 -8.18 -13.61
C ASN A 137 -17.96 -7.26 -12.44
N THR A 138 -17.83 -7.82 -11.24
CA THR A 138 -17.37 -7.05 -10.07
C THR A 138 -15.88 -6.79 -10.21
N LYS A 139 -15.49 -5.51 -10.22
CA LYS A 139 -14.11 -5.05 -10.22
C LYS A 139 -13.79 -4.36 -8.91
N THR A 140 -12.52 -4.40 -8.55
CA THR A 140 -11.98 -3.67 -7.41
C THR A 140 -10.84 -2.81 -7.87
N ALA A 141 -10.78 -1.59 -7.36
CA ALA A 141 -9.75 -0.63 -7.70
C ALA A 141 -9.24 0.10 -6.45
N CYS A 142 -8.05 0.68 -6.56
CA CYS A 142 -7.53 1.58 -5.54
C CYS A 142 -6.89 2.81 -6.19
N SER A 143 -7.00 3.94 -5.52
CA SER A 143 -6.36 5.20 -5.89
C SER A 143 -5.53 5.72 -4.72
N PHE A 144 -4.78 6.80 -4.95
CA PHE A 144 -3.96 7.41 -3.92
C PHE A 144 -4.63 8.65 -3.37
N ILE A 145 -4.59 8.78 -2.05
CA ILE A 145 -4.77 10.06 -1.37
C ILE A 145 -3.40 10.76 -1.33
N ASN A 146 -2.35 10.00 -1.03
CA ASN A 146 -0.96 10.49 -1.01
C ASN A 146 0.04 9.34 -1.23
N GLY A 147 1.25 9.67 -1.69
CA GLY A 147 2.35 8.70 -1.75
C GLY A 147 2.52 7.97 -3.09
N ILE A 148 1.98 8.48 -4.19
CA ILE A 148 2.20 7.91 -5.54
C ILE A 148 3.69 7.68 -5.81
N THR A 149 4.52 8.74 -5.68
CA THR A 149 5.94 8.70 -6.03
C THR A 149 6.74 7.69 -5.21
N ARG A 150 6.47 7.56 -3.90
CA ARG A 150 7.20 6.57 -3.06
C ARG A 150 6.73 5.14 -3.37
N THR A 151 5.48 4.95 -3.76
CA THR A 151 4.99 3.64 -4.18
C THR A 151 5.56 3.22 -5.53
N ILE A 152 5.58 4.09 -6.55
CA ILE A 152 6.23 3.75 -7.83
C ILE A 152 7.73 3.51 -7.67
N TRP A 153 8.39 4.16 -6.69
CA TRP A 153 9.78 3.87 -6.34
C TRP A 153 9.95 2.45 -5.80
N LEU A 154 9.08 2.02 -4.87
CA LEU A 154 9.09 0.64 -4.34
C LEU A 154 8.85 -0.38 -5.47
N LEU A 155 7.90 -0.11 -6.37
CA LEU A 155 7.60 -0.95 -7.53
C LEU A 155 8.79 -1.05 -8.48
N ALA A 156 9.42 0.08 -8.84
CA ALA A 156 10.58 0.14 -9.72
C ALA A 156 11.82 -0.55 -9.13
N ASN A 157 11.95 -0.61 -7.81
CA ASN A 157 13.02 -1.31 -7.11
C ASN A 157 12.64 -2.74 -6.69
N GLY A 158 11.54 -3.27 -7.26
CA GLY A 158 11.16 -4.67 -7.12
C GLY A 158 10.77 -5.10 -5.72
N VAL A 159 10.36 -4.17 -4.85
CA VAL A 159 9.84 -4.49 -3.52
C VAL A 159 8.54 -5.28 -3.68
N GLN A 160 8.51 -6.50 -3.15
CA GLN A 160 7.42 -7.45 -3.38
C GLN A 160 6.19 -7.17 -2.52
N GLN A 161 6.40 -6.63 -1.33
CA GLN A 161 5.36 -6.42 -0.34
C GLN A 161 5.67 -5.13 0.43
N PHE A 162 4.66 -4.30 0.69
CA PHE A 162 4.85 -3.06 1.45
C PHE A 162 3.56 -2.64 2.18
N PRO A 163 3.67 -1.88 3.29
CA PRO A 163 2.52 -1.40 4.03
C PRO A 163 1.99 -0.06 3.47
N VAL A 164 0.66 0.08 3.47
CA VAL A 164 -0.06 1.31 3.10
C VAL A 164 -1.17 1.60 4.10
N TYR A 165 -1.66 2.84 4.13
CA TYR A 165 -2.83 3.24 4.91
C TYR A 165 -4.12 3.21 4.10
N THR A 166 -5.21 2.87 4.77
CA THR A 166 -6.58 3.22 4.38
C THR A 166 -7.24 4.04 5.49
N TYR A 167 -8.33 4.74 5.17
CA TYR A 167 -9.09 5.60 6.11
C TYR A 167 -10.53 5.10 6.37
N SER A 168 -10.80 3.84 6.05
CA SER A 168 -12.01 3.15 6.45
C SER A 168 -11.71 1.67 6.65
N GLU A 169 -12.52 1.00 7.47
CA GLU A 169 -12.42 -0.45 7.66
C GLU A 169 -12.85 -1.18 6.38
N GLU A 170 -13.84 -0.66 5.65
CA GLU A 170 -14.28 -1.20 4.37
C GLU A 170 -13.16 -1.22 3.33
N ASP A 171 -12.40 -0.12 3.20
CA ASP A 171 -11.25 -0.04 2.30
C ASP A 171 -10.16 -1.02 2.76
N ALA A 172 -9.94 -1.16 4.07
CA ALA A 172 -8.95 -2.08 4.63
C ALA A 172 -9.30 -3.54 4.30
N ILE A 173 -10.57 -3.93 4.51
CA ILE A 173 -11.09 -5.26 4.19
C ILE A 173 -10.96 -5.53 2.69
N LEU A 174 -11.38 -4.57 1.85
CA LEU A 174 -11.31 -4.71 0.41
C LEU A 174 -9.86 -4.86 -0.06
N LEU A 175 -8.98 -3.99 0.43
CA LEU A 175 -7.57 -4.02 0.06
C LEU A 175 -6.89 -5.30 0.53
N ALA A 176 -7.13 -5.74 1.78
CA ALA A 176 -6.58 -6.98 2.31
C ALA A 176 -7.04 -8.20 1.49
N LYS A 177 -8.34 -8.27 1.17
CA LYS A 177 -8.92 -9.37 0.39
C LYS A 177 -8.32 -9.48 -1.01
N TYR A 178 -8.17 -8.36 -1.72
CA TYR A 178 -7.80 -8.38 -3.14
C TYR A 178 -6.31 -8.14 -3.41
N ALA A 179 -5.61 -7.41 -2.55
CA ALA A 179 -4.18 -7.13 -2.69
C ALA A 179 -3.33 -7.44 -1.45
N GLY A 180 -3.93 -7.73 -0.31
CA GLY A 180 -3.22 -8.07 0.92
C GLY A 180 -2.33 -9.31 0.79
N ILE A 181 -1.35 -9.39 1.69
CA ILE A 181 -0.54 -10.60 1.87
C ILE A 181 -1.40 -11.77 2.35
N TYR A 182 -2.39 -11.47 3.20
CA TYR A 182 -3.45 -12.34 3.71
C TYR A 182 -4.79 -11.62 3.54
N SER A 183 -5.87 -12.37 3.28
CA SER A 183 -7.18 -11.77 2.96
C SER A 183 -7.79 -10.95 4.10
N GLU A 184 -7.50 -11.32 5.35
CA GLU A 184 -7.95 -10.62 6.56
C GLU A 184 -6.77 -9.89 7.26
N GLY A 185 -5.66 -9.72 6.53
CA GLY A 185 -4.40 -9.20 7.07
C GLY A 185 -4.36 -7.67 7.09
N TYR A 186 -5.10 -7.06 8.02
CA TYR A 186 -5.02 -5.62 8.29
C TYR A 186 -5.07 -5.33 9.79
N TYR A 187 -4.52 -4.18 10.20
CA TYR A 187 -4.62 -3.68 11.57
C TYR A 187 -5.34 -2.33 11.60
N GLY A 188 -6.34 -2.21 12.47
CA GLY A 188 -6.71 -0.90 13.00
C GLY A 188 -5.62 -0.42 13.95
N LEU A 189 -5.33 0.88 13.98
CA LEU A 189 -4.18 1.39 14.75
C LEU A 189 -4.27 1.11 16.26
N LEU A 190 -5.48 1.12 16.84
CA LEU A 190 -5.67 0.76 18.26
C LEU A 190 -5.34 -0.72 18.53
N GLU A 191 -5.69 -1.62 17.61
CA GLU A 191 -5.32 -3.04 17.70
C GLU A 191 -3.81 -3.21 17.58
N LEU A 192 -3.18 -2.51 16.63
CA LEU A 192 -1.75 -2.52 16.42
C LEU A 192 -0.99 -2.10 17.69
N ASN A 193 -1.37 -0.98 18.31
CA ASN A 193 -0.75 -0.50 19.54
C ASN A 193 -0.82 -1.55 20.66
N LYS A 194 -1.99 -2.15 20.89
CA LYS A 194 -2.18 -3.20 21.91
C LYS A 194 -1.31 -4.43 21.65
N GLU A 195 -1.04 -4.76 20.39
CA GLU A 195 -0.13 -5.86 20.06
C GLU A 195 1.32 -5.46 20.29
N LEU A 196 1.74 -4.27 19.85
CA LEU A 196 3.10 -3.76 20.07
C LEU A 196 3.45 -3.67 21.56
N GLU A 197 2.51 -3.23 22.41
CA GLU A 197 2.69 -3.20 23.88
C GLU A 197 3.01 -4.59 24.43
N LYS A 198 2.27 -5.61 23.99
CA LYS A 198 2.46 -7.02 24.39
C LYS A 198 3.79 -7.59 23.90
N LEU A 199 4.27 -7.15 22.72
CA LEU A 199 5.51 -7.64 22.12
C LEU A 199 6.75 -7.00 22.74
N THR A 200 6.65 -5.77 23.23
CA THR A 200 7.82 -4.97 23.59
C THR A 200 8.02 -4.80 25.10
N ASN A 201 6.95 -4.89 25.90
CA ASN A 201 6.99 -4.57 27.33
C ASN A 201 7.59 -3.18 27.64
N ILE A 202 7.58 -2.25 26.68
CA ILE A 202 8.05 -0.87 26.86
C ILE A 202 6.87 0.09 26.79
N ASN A 203 7.05 1.29 27.36
CA ASN A 203 6.15 2.40 27.08
C ASN A 203 6.34 2.84 25.62
N LEU A 204 5.33 2.62 24.77
CA LEU A 204 5.38 2.99 23.36
C LEU A 204 5.27 4.51 23.13
N TYR A 205 4.80 5.25 24.12
CA TYR A 205 4.32 6.63 23.95
C TYR A 205 5.31 7.66 24.47
N GLU A 206 6.21 7.26 25.37
CA GLU A 206 7.26 8.12 25.87
C GLU A 206 8.48 8.03 24.95
N PRO A 207 8.92 9.15 24.34
CA PRO A 207 10.22 9.21 23.69
C PRO A 207 11.33 9.02 24.73
N GLN A 208 12.46 8.43 24.31
CA GLN A 208 13.64 8.20 25.17
C GLN A 208 14.45 9.46 25.43
#